data_AF-A0A3R9GFA7-F1
#
_entry.id   AF-A0A3R9GFA7-F1
#
_cell.length_a   1.000
_cell.length_b   1.000
_cell.length_c   1.000
_cell.angle_alpha   90.00
_cell.angle_beta   90.00
_cell.angle_gamma   90.00
#
_symmetry.space_group_name_H-M   'P 1'
#
loop_
_entity.id
_entity.type
_entity.pdbx_description
1 polymer ?
#
loop_
_entity_poly.entity_id
_entity_poly.type
_entity_poly.pdbx_seq_one_letter_code
_entity_poly.pdbx_strand_id
1 'polypeptide(L)'
;MRALLNPVIIKEFGLVAFRPGPELLPHFYRGRMLLENEPDRMADLPTGEIPAARQPLAEDPVMVPVFEHPEVIQRAGGLTSLEAWLLRETGCQYPHASYHHHEMVTMRHEPGALRLCWSCDNKVRDHFTVELAGIARANLVAWVLSVVRRGLGFDDSHAVTLPELCWWLTFNKLAHVIPESVARQAMSMPPQVIQSVTREADIMPSVPATSIIQESAKQVVKLNVDPDTPNAHMKIPKHKRLILPKYIEWVKTQPCMACGKPADDAHHLIGYGQGGMGTKAHDIHVIPLCRADHRALHADPKAWEEKHGSQVELVNRIQTKAAAIGVLA
;
A
#
# COMPACT_ATOMS: atom_id res chain seq x y z
N MET A 1 -13.81 11.06 23.47
CA MET A 1 -13.22 11.52 24.73
C MET A 1 -13.24 10.35 25.70
N ARG A 2 -12.09 10.04 26.31
CA ARG A 2 -11.94 9.04 27.37
C ARG A 2 -11.38 9.78 28.59
N ALA A 3 -11.80 9.40 29.79
CA ALA A 3 -11.34 10.03 31.02
C ALA A 3 -11.12 8.98 32.10
N LEU A 4 -10.10 9.18 32.93
CA LEU A 4 -9.92 8.44 34.18
C LEU A 4 -10.62 9.21 35.29
N LEU A 5 -11.60 8.59 35.93
CA LEU A 5 -12.37 9.20 37.00
C LEU A 5 -12.33 8.31 38.23
N ASN A 6 -11.95 8.89 39.37
CA ASN A 6 -12.00 8.17 40.63
C ASN A 6 -13.47 8.01 41.07
N PRO A 7 -13.96 6.77 41.23
CA PRO A 7 -15.32 6.54 41.70
C PRO A 7 -15.43 6.84 43.21
N VAL A 8 -16.49 7.52 43.59
CA VAL A 8 -16.94 7.61 44.99
C VAL A 8 -18.02 6.54 45.20
N ILE A 9 -17.68 5.52 45.97
CA ILE A 9 -18.58 4.39 46.24
C ILE A 9 -19.43 4.70 47.46
N ILE A 10 -20.74 4.79 47.27
CA ILE A 10 -21.73 4.99 48.33
C ILE A 10 -22.40 3.64 48.60
N LYS A 11 -21.76 2.84 49.47
CA LYS A 11 -22.06 1.42 49.66
C LYS A 11 -23.48 1.17 50.14
N GLU A 12 -23.99 2.04 51.00
CA GLU A 12 -25.31 1.95 51.64
C GLU A 12 -26.46 2.00 50.65
N PHE A 13 -26.24 2.68 49.50
CA PHE A 13 -27.23 2.83 48.44
C PHE A 13 -26.89 2.02 47.18
N GLY A 14 -25.76 1.32 47.16
CA GLY A 14 -25.27 0.63 45.96
C GLY A 14 -24.99 1.59 44.80
N LEU A 15 -24.62 2.85 45.09
CA LEU A 15 -24.40 3.90 44.09
C LEU A 15 -22.92 4.18 43.90
N VAL A 16 -22.56 4.54 42.67
CA VAL A 16 -21.23 5.04 42.31
C VAL A 16 -21.38 6.44 41.73
N ALA A 17 -20.69 7.42 42.32
CA ALA A 17 -20.68 8.80 41.85
C ALA A 17 -19.30 9.16 41.27
N PHE A 18 -19.28 9.94 40.19
CA PHE A 18 -18.05 10.44 39.57
C PHE A 18 -18.00 11.96 39.67
N ARG A 19 -16.80 12.53 39.82
CA ARG A 19 -16.56 13.98 39.79
C ARG A 19 -15.74 14.38 38.57
N PRO A 20 -16.35 14.52 37.38
CA PRO A 20 -15.65 14.76 36.12
C PRO A 20 -15.09 16.18 35.95
N GLY A 21 -15.59 17.17 36.71
CA GLY A 21 -15.20 18.57 36.53
C GLY A 21 -15.95 19.26 35.37
N PRO A 22 -15.84 20.59 35.23
CA PRO A 22 -16.68 21.39 34.33
C PRO A 22 -16.47 21.07 32.84
N GLU A 23 -15.28 20.65 32.44
CA GLU A 23 -14.95 20.34 31.05
C GLU A 23 -15.54 19.01 30.58
N LEU A 24 -15.56 18.00 31.46
CA LEU A 24 -16.02 16.65 31.14
C LEU A 24 -17.51 16.44 31.45
N LEU A 25 -18.10 17.23 32.36
CA LEU A 25 -19.51 17.12 32.77
C LEU A 25 -20.51 17.19 31.59
N PRO A 26 -20.34 18.05 30.56
CA PRO A 26 -21.25 18.10 29.41
C PRO A 26 -21.39 16.76 28.66
N HIS A 27 -20.39 15.88 28.75
CA HIS A 27 -20.42 14.58 28.10
C HIS A 27 -21.30 13.56 28.81
N PHE A 28 -21.52 13.71 30.12
CA PHE A 28 -22.38 12.84 30.93
C PHE A 28 -23.87 13.06 30.63
N TYR A 29 -24.26 14.21 30.08
CA TYR A 29 -25.64 14.47 29.68
C TYR A 29 -26.04 13.82 28.35
N ARG A 30 -25.09 13.20 27.62
CA ARG A 30 -25.32 12.62 26.29
C ARG A 30 -25.93 11.22 26.31
N GLY A 31 -26.24 10.67 27.49
CA GLY A 31 -26.96 9.40 27.64
C GLY A 31 -26.11 8.30 28.28
N ARG A 32 -26.13 7.09 27.69
CA ARG A 32 -25.45 5.91 28.26
C ARG A 32 -23.93 6.02 28.17
N MET A 33 -23.24 5.51 29.19
CA MET A 33 -21.78 5.48 29.26
C MET A 33 -21.25 4.06 29.39
N LEU A 34 -20.09 3.81 28.78
CA LEU A 34 -19.30 2.60 28.96
C LEU A 34 -18.29 2.86 30.09
N LEU A 35 -18.25 1.97 31.07
CA LEU A 35 -17.30 2.02 32.17
C LEU A 35 -16.37 0.80 32.05
N GLU A 36 -15.08 1.05 32.08
CA GLU A 36 -14.04 0.02 32.05
C GLU A 36 -13.12 0.23 33.25
N ASN A 37 -12.55 -0.87 33.77
CA ASN A 37 -11.49 -0.75 34.77
C ASN A 37 -10.26 -0.12 34.14
N GLU A 38 -9.52 0.62 34.96
CA GLU A 38 -8.26 1.22 34.57
C GLU A 38 -7.27 0.14 34.08
N PRO A 39 -6.74 0.26 32.84
CA PRO A 39 -5.67 -0.62 32.37
C PRO A 39 -4.35 -0.29 33.08
N ASP A 40 -3.53 -1.30 33.38
CA ASP A 40 -2.22 -1.14 34.07
C ASP A 40 -1.33 -0.04 33.48
N ARG A 41 -1.35 0.13 32.14
CA ARG A 41 -0.57 1.16 31.41
C ARG A 41 -0.99 2.60 31.70
N MET A 42 -2.12 2.82 32.37
CA MET A 42 -2.67 4.15 32.67
C MET A 42 -2.56 4.52 34.15
N ALA A 43 -2.05 3.62 35.01
CA ALA A 43 -1.96 3.77 36.46
C ALA A 43 -1.27 5.07 36.95
N ASP A 44 -0.32 5.57 36.15
CA ASP A 44 0.46 6.76 36.49
C ASP A 44 -0.19 8.08 35.99
N LEU A 45 -1.30 8.01 35.25
CA LEU A 45 -1.98 9.20 34.74
C LEU A 45 -2.87 9.84 35.81
N PRO A 46 -2.95 11.18 35.85
CA PRO A 46 -3.84 11.86 36.78
C PRO A 46 -5.31 11.65 36.40
N THR A 47 -6.19 11.75 37.38
CA THR A 47 -7.64 11.79 37.17
C THR A 47 -8.01 12.98 36.29
N GLY A 48 -8.75 12.73 35.21
CA GLY A 48 -9.11 13.74 34.21
C GLY A 48 -9.24 13.16 32.81
N GLU A 49 -9.25 14.03 31.80
CA GLU A 49 -9.24 13.61 30.40
C GLU A 49 -7.95 12.85 30.10
N ILE A 50 -8.06 11.66 29.47
CA ILE A 50 -6.89 10.92 29.03
C ILE A 50 -6.32 11.65 27.81
N PRO A 51 -5.06 12.12 27.85
CA PRO A 51 -4.44 12.73 26.69
C PRO A 51 -4.49 11.77 25.50
N ALA A 52 -4.62 12.31 24.28
CA ALA A 52 -4.45 11.49 23.09
C ALA A 52 -3.13 10.70 23.21
N ALA A 53 -3.18 9.39 22.96
CA ALA A 53 -2.02 8.54 23.14
C ALA A 53 -0.83 9.16 22.40
N ARG A 54 0.26 9.41 23.13
CA ARG A 54 1.48 9.96 22.55
C ARG A 54 1.89 9.04 21.40
N GLN A 55 2.10 9.61 20.22
CA GLN A 55 2.27 8.84 19.00
C GLN A 55 3.75 8.81 18.61
N PRO A 56 4.53 7.77 19.00
CA PRO A 56 5.99 7.82 18.92
C PRO A 56 6.50 7.87 17.47
N LEU A 57 5.75 7.27 16.53
CA LEU A 57 6.07 7.32 15.11
C LEU A 57 6.06 8.75 14.54
N ALA A 58 5.27 9.65 15.14
CA ALA A 58 5.23 11.05 14.69
C ALA A 58 6.49 11.83 15.10
N GLU A 59 7.21 11.36 16.12
CA GLU A 59 8.42 11.98 16.66
C GLU A 59 9.70 11.38 16.06
N ASP A 60 9.61 10.25 15.34
CA ASP A 60 10.76 9.53 14.77
C ASP A 60 11.26 10.20 13.47
N PRO A 61 12.49 10.75 13.43
CA PRO A 61 13.05 11.38 12.23
C PRO A 61 13.18 10.43 11.04
N VAL A 62 13.35 9.12 11.28
CA VAL A 62 13.47 8.10 10.22
C VAL A 62 12.15 7.96 9.44
N MET A 63 11.03 8.28 10.08
CA MET A 63 9.69 8.15 9.49
C MET A 63 9.26 9.38 8.70
N VAL A 64 9.93 10.53 8.85
CA VAL A 64 9.59 11.77 8.14
C VAL A 64 9.56 11.57 6.61
N PRO A 65 10.58 10.97 5.96
CA PRO A 65 10.55 10.73 4.52
C PRO A 65 9.42 9.80 4.07
N VAL A 66 8.95 8.90 4.94
CA VAL A 66 7.84 7.99 4.65
C VAL A 66 6.53 8.76 4.62
N PHE A 67 6.27 9.60 5.63
CA PHE A 67 5.03 10.38 5.70
C PHE A 67 4.94 11.48 4.63
N GLU A 68 6.08 12.03 4.22
CA GLU A 68 6.17 13.05 3.17
C GLU A 68 6.14 12.47 1.75
N HIS A 69 6.22 11.14 1.61
CA HIS A 69 6.26 10.52 0.30
C HIS A 69 4.97 10.78 -0.49
N PRO A 70 5.02 11.32 -1.72
CA PRO A 70 3.83 11.72 -2.49
C PRO A 70 2.81 10.59 -2.67
N GLU A 71 3.28 9.35 -2.87
CA GLU A 71 2.39 8.20 -3.01
C GLU A 71 1.66 7.84 -1.71
N VAL A 72 2.30 8.03 -0.55
CA VAL A 72 1.66 7.81 0.76
C VAL A 72 0.54 8.84 0.97
N ILE A 73 0.82 10.11 0.69
CA ILE A 73 -0.15 11.20 0.75
C ILE A 73 -1.34 10.92 -0.18
N GLN A 74 -1.05 10.55 -1.43
CA GLN A 74 -2.09 10.25 -2.41
C GLN A 74 -2.96 9.07 -1.97
N ARG A 75 -2.34 8.01 -1.44
CA ARG A 75 -3.05 6.79 -1.02
C ARG A 75 -3.85 6.98 0.26
N ALA A 76 -3.44 7.89 1.13
CA ALA A 76 -4.18 8.32 2.32
C ALA A 76 -5.41 9.20 1.98
N GLY A 77 -5.53 9.69 0.73
CA GLY A 77 -6.67 10.48 0.26
C GLY A 77 -6.32 11.85 -0.33
N GLY A 78 -5.03 12.18 -0.44
CA GLY A 78 -4.52 13.43 -1.01
C GLY A 78 -4.67 14.66 -0.10
N LEU A 79 -4.03 15.76 -0.49
CA LEU A 79 -4.01 17.00 0.31
C LEU A 79 -5.40 17.61 0.53
N THR A 80 -6.35 17.42 -0.39
CA THR A 80 -7.73 17.88 -0.21
C THR A 80 -8.40 17.20 1.00
N SER A 81 -8.09 15.92 1.24
CA SER A 81 -8.59 15.20 2.42
C SER A 81 -7.92 15.66 3.71
N LEU A 82 -6.64 16.06 3.63
CA LEU A 82 -5.93 16.72 4.74
C LEU A 82 -6.59 18.06 5.10
N GLU A 83 -6.87 18.92 4.10
CA GLU A 83 -7.53 20.21 4.31
C GLU A 83 -8.90 20.05 4.97
N ALA A 84 -9.71 19.11 4.49
CA ALA A 84 -11.00 18.79 5.09
C ALA A 84 -10.89 18.21 6.51
N TRP A 85 -9.80 17.51 6.82
CA TRP A 85 -9.52 17.02 8.18
C TRP A 85 -9.14 18.15 9.12
N LEU A 86 -8.28 19.08 8.67
CA LEU A 86 -7.84 20.25 9.45
C LEU A 86 -9.02 21.16 9.84
N LEU A 87 -10.00 21.35 8.95
CA LEU A 87 -11.16 22.19 9.24
C LEU A 87 -12.08 21.63 10.35
N ARG A 88 -11.90 20.38 10.78
CA ARG A 88 -12.65 19.77 11.90
C ARG A 88 -12.14 20.22 13.26
N GLU A 89 -10.87 20.59 13.34
CA GLU A 89 -10.27 21.12 14.57
C GLU A 89 -10.66 22.58 14.79
N THR A 90 -10.34 23.10 15.97
CA THR A 90 -10.65 24.48 16.38
C THR A 90 -9.36 25.29 16.56
N GLY A 91 -9.45 26.62 16.36
CA GLY A 91 -8.32 27.53 16.60
C GLY A 91 -7.30 27.66 15.45
N CYS A 92 -6.65 28.82 15.40
CA CYS A 92 -5.58 29.10 14.44
C CYS A 92 -4.27 28.47 14.92
N GLN A 93 -3.52 27.83 14.02
CA GLN A 93 -2.27 27.13 14.37
C GLN A 93 -1.03 28.03 14.33
N TYR A 94 -1.13 29.22 13.73
CA TYR A 94 0.02 30.12 13.64
C TYR A 94 0.38 30.69 15.02
N PRO A 95 1.62 30.49 15.50
CA PRO A 95 2.04 30.83 16.86
C PRO A 95 2.37 32.33 17.00
N HIS A 96 1.43 33.18 16.59
CA HIS A 96 1.22 34.50 17.16
C HIS A 96 -0.06 35.09 16.63
N ALA A 97 -0.63 35.98 17.42
CA ALA A 97 -1.10 37.30 17.03
C ALA A 97 -1.90 37.79 18.25
N SER A 98 -1.78 39.06 18.59
CA SER A 98 -2.68 39.71 19.55
C SER A 98 -4.17 39.57 19.16
N TYR A 99 -4.46 39.16 17.92
CA TYR A 99 -5.80 38.98 17.37
C TYR A 99 -5.88 37.77 16.43
N HIS A 100 -6.86 36.89 16.66
CA HIS A 100 -7.29 35.87 15.71
C HIS A 100 -8.73 36.13 15.26
N HIS A 101 -8.97 36.07 13.95
CA HIS A 101 -10.31 36.12 13.40
C HIS A 101 -11.06 34.80 13.65
N HIS A 102 -12.39 34.83 13.74
CA HIS A 102 -13.21 33.63 14.02
C HIS A 102 -13.30 32.69 12.81
N GLU A 103 -13.29 33.25 11.60
CA GLU A 103 -13.28 32.47 10.36
C GLU A 103 -11.92 31.84 10.07
N MET A 104 -11.98 30.60 9.58
CA MET A 104 -10.83 29.71 9.43
C MET A 104 -10.68 29.25 7.99
N VAL A 105 -9.43 29.11 7.55
CA VAL A 105 -9.03 28.72 6.21
C VAL A 105 -7.83 27.78 6.28
N THR A 106 -7.64 26.98 5.23
CA THR A 106 -6.46 26.13 5.07
C THR A 106 -5.50 26.70 4.04
N MET A 107 -4.21 26.68 4.34
CA MET A 107 -3.15 27.10 3.41
C MET A 107 -2.21 25.93 3.13
N ARG A 108 -1.98 25.60 1.86
CA ARG A 108 -0.97 24.61 1.47
C ARG A 108 0.42 25.19 1.66
N HIS A 109 1.30 24.40 2.26
CA HIS A 109 2.71 24.74 2.44
C HIS A 109 3.47 23.42 2.51
N GLU A 110 4.50 23.26 1.67
CA GLU A 110 5.29 22.02 1.64
C GLU A 110 5.81 21.66 3.04
N PRO A 111 5.65 20.40 3.51
CA PRO A 111 5.15 19.20 2.80
C PRO A 111 3.63 18.96 2.84
N GLY A 112 2.84 19.82 3.51
CA GLY A 112 1.43 19.59 3.79
C GLY A 112 0.54 20.83 3.72
N ALA A 113 -0.26 21.05 4.77
CA ALA A 113 -1.15 22.19 4.89
C ALA A 113 -1.31 22.63 6.35
N LEU A 114 -1.67 23.89 6.55
CA LEU A 114 -1.93 24.50 7.86
C LEU A 114 -3.37 25.00 7.95
N ARG A 115 -3.88 25.13 9.17
CA ARG A 115 -5.16 25.78 9.51
C ARG A 115 -4.88 27.15 10.12
N LEU A 116 -5.36 28.20 9.46
CA LEU A 116 -5.14 29.60 9.83
C LEU A 116 -6.47 30.33 9.96
N CYS A 117 -6.51 31.39 10.77
CA CYS A 117 -7.62 32.34 10.66
C CYS A 117 -7.39 33.31 9.49
N TRP A 118 -8.43 33.94 8.97
CA TRP A 118 -8.31 34.89 7.85
C TRP A 118 -7.24 35.99 8.06
N SER A 119 -7.09 36.48 9.30
CA SER A 119 -6.07 37.48 9.61
C SER A 119 -4.64 36.93 9.54
N CYS A 120 -4.41 35.72 10.06
CA CYS A 120 -3.08 35.10 10.02
C CYS A 120 -2.72 34.62 8.62
N ASP A 121 -3.70 34.09 7.88
CA ASP A 121 -3.54 33.70 6.48
C ASP A 121 -3.00 34.86 5.63
N ASN A 122 -3.59 36.05 5.74
CA ASN A 122 -3.10 37.23 5.01
C ASN A 122 -1.68 37.67 5.41
N LYS A 123 -1.25 37.38 6.64
CA LYS A 123 0.10 37.77 7.12
C LYS A 123 1.20 36.82 6.65
N VAL A 124 0.87 35.53 6.52
CA VAL A 124 1.83 34.47 6.19
C VAL A 124 1.66 33.92 4.78
N ARG A 125 0.73 34.50 4.03
CA ARG A 125 0.52 34.19 2.62
C ARG A 125 1.85 34.30 1.87
N ASP A 126 2.18 33.26 1.12
CA ASP A 126 3.40 33.16 0.33
C ASP A 126 4.72 33.22 1.15
N HIS A 127 4.67 33.04 2.48
CA HIS A 127 5.86 32.86 3.30
C HIS A 127 6.29 31.40 3.33
N PHE A 128 7.59 31.15 3.12
CA PHE A 128 8.21 29.82 3.12
C PHE A 128 9.19 29.69 4.29
N THR A 129 8.66 29.60 5.52
CA THR A 129 9.48 29.53 6.72
C THR A 129 9.59 28.10 7.25
N VAL A 130 10.68 27.80 7.95
CA VAL A 130 10.89 26.51 8.63
C VAL A 130 9.80 26.24 9.68
N GLU A 131 9.30 27.29 10.32
CA GLU A 131 8.21 27.20 11.30
C GLU A 131 6.90 26.75 10.64
N LEU A 132 6.50 27.37 9.52
CA LEU A 132 5.29 26.98 8.78
C LEU A 132 5.42 25.58 8.19
N ALA A 133 6.61 25.23 7.67
CA ALA A 133 6.90 23.86 7.22
C ALA A 133 6.78 22.84 8.36
N GLY A 134 7.25 23.18 9.56
CA GLY A 134 7.13 22.35 10.75
C GLY A 134 5.69 22.08 11.16
N ILE A 135 4.83 23.10 11.15
CA ILE A 135 3.39 22.94 11.42
C ILE A 135 2.73 22.10 10.33
N ALA A 136 3.01 22.38 9.05
CA ALA A 136 2.46 21.62 7.93
C ALA A 136 2.85 20.13 8.00
N ARG A 137 4.10 19.83 8.38
CA ARG A 137 4.60 18.46 8.61
C ARG A 137 3.87 17.78 9.76
N ALA A 138 3.74 18.45 10.90
CA ALA A 138 3.03 17.90 12.06
C ALA A 138 1.59 17.53 11.71
N ASN A 139 0.90 18.42 10.99
CA ASN A 139 -0.45 18.17 10.48
C ASN A 139 -0.51 16.99 9.51
N LEU A 140 0.42 16.92 8.56
CA LEU A 140 0.49 15.84 7.58
C LEU A 140 0.66 14.49 8.28
N VAL A 141 1.62 14.39 9.20
CA VAL A 141 1.91 13.16 9.94
C VAL A 141 0.72 12.73 10.80
N ALA A 142 0.14 13.66 11.57
CA ALA A 142 -1.03 13.38 12.40
C ALA A 142 -2.23 12.91 11.57
N TRP A 143 -2.46 13.56 10.42
CA TRP A 143 -3.53 13.17 9.50
C TRP A 143 -3.29 11.78 8.90
N VAL A 144 -2.10 11.49 8.36
CA VAL A 144 -1.78 10.16 7.80
C VAL A 144 -1.98 9.08 8.86
N LEU A 145 -1.51 9.30 10.07
CA LEU A 145 -1.69 8.36 11.17
C LEU A 145 -3.17 8.17 11.55
N SER A 146 -3.97 9.24 11.49
CA SER A 146 -5.43 9.13 11.67
C SER A 146 -6.10 8.29 10.57
N VAL A 147 -5.58 8.34 9.33
CA VAL A 147 -6.09 7.57 8.20
C VAL A 147 -5.69 6.10 8.35
N VAL A 148 -4.43 5.83 8.70
CA VAL A 148 -3.93 4.49 8.98
C VAL A 148 -4.74 3.84 10.09
N ARG A 149 -4.91 4.53 11.23
CA ARG A 149 -5.66 4.06 12.39
C ARG A 149 -7.10 3.69 12.03
N ARG A 150 -7.82 4.60 11.34
CA ARG A 150 -9.20 4.35 10.87
C ARG A 150 -9.25 3.22 9.84
N GLY A 151 -8.29 3.15 8.92
CA GLY A 151 -8.19 2.11 7.90
C GLY A 151 -7.95 0.71 8.48
N LEU A 152 -7.31 0.63 9.65
CA LEU A 152 -7.11 -0.60 10.40
C LEU A 152 -8.25 -0.91 11.39
N GLY A 153 -9.25 -0.03 11.50
CA GLY A 153 -10.43 -0.22 12.34
C GLY A 153 -10.23 0.12 13.82
N PHE A 154 -9.15 0.82 14.17
CA PHE A 154 -8.89 1.25 15.54
C PHE A 154 -9.62 2.58 15.88
N ASP A 155 -9.89 2.77 17.17
CA ASP A 155 -10.47 4.02 17.69
C ASP A 155 -9.44 5.15 17.83
N ASP A 156 -9.90 6.35 18.19
CA ASP A 156 -9.05 7.56 18.27
C ASP A 156 -8.02 7.56 19.41
N SER A 157 -8.08 6.58 20.32
CA SER A 157 -7.14 6.44 21.44
C SER A 157 -6.01 5.45 21.16
N HIS A 158 -6.05 4.75 20.04
CA HIS A 158 -4.98 3.83 19.64
C HIS A 158 -3.78 4.59 19.08
N ALA A 159 -2.60 4.27 19.60
CA ALA A 159 -1.32 4.70 19.05
C ALA A 159 -0.88 3.67 18.00
N VAL A 160 -0.75 4.11 16.75
CA VAL A 160 -0.38 3.21 15.64
C VAL A 160 1.07 2.76 15.85
N THR A 161 1.27 1.44 15.87
CA THR A 161 2.60 0.83 16.05
C THR A 161 3.35 0.72 14.72
N LEU A 162 4.68 0.51 14.77
CA LEU A 162 5.49 0.36 13.56
C LEU A 162 5.03 -0.83 12.67
N PRO A 163 4.75 -2.03 13.21
CA PRO A 163 4.23 -3.13 12.40
C PRO A 163 2.88 -2.81 11.75
N GLU A 164 1.99 -2.12 12.45
CA GLU A 164 0.68 -1.71 11.91
C GLU A 164 0.83 -0.72 10.75
N LEU A 165 1.75 0.25 10.86
CA LEU A 165 2.05 1.15 9.76
C LEU A 165 2.66 0.40 8.57
N CYS A 166 3.62 -0.50 8.81
CA CYS A 166 4.23 -1.33 7.76
C CYS A 166 3.19 -2.22 7.07
N TRP A 167 2.25 -2.79 7.83
CA TRP A 167 1.12 -3.53 7.31
C TRP A 167 0.24 -2.66 6.41
N TRP A 168 -0.18 -1.49 6.90
CA TRP A 168 -0.98 -0.56 6.11
C TRP A 168 -0.27 -0.15 4.81
N LEU A 169 1.03 0.19 4.86
CA LEU A 169 1.83 0.52 3.67
C LEU A 169 1.86 -0.63 2.67
N THR A 170 2.07 -1.85 3.16
CA THR A 170 2.16 -3.06 2.32
C THR A 170 0.85 -3.34 1.59
N PHE A 171 -0.29 -3.35 2.30
CA PHE A 171 -1.61 -3.56 1.70
C PHE A 171 -2.02 -2.46 0.71
N ASN A 172 -1.45 -1.27 0.89
CA ASN A 172 -1.67 -0.15 0.01
C ASN A 172 -0.71 -0.07 -1.18
N LYS A 173 0.13 -1.11 -1.38
CA LYS A 173 1.15 -1.24 -2.45
C LYS A 173 2.34 -0.28 -2.31
N LEU A 174 2.65 0.15 -1.09
CA LEU A 174 3.70 1.10 -0.75
C LEU A 174 4.88 0.46 -0.02
N ALA A 175 5.07 -0.87 -0.16
CA ALA A 175 6.18 -1.59 0.46
C ALA A 175 7.56 -1.04 0.08
N HIS A 176 7.67 -0.39 -1.09
CA HIS A 176 8.92 0.21 -1.57
C HIS A 176 9.30 1.52 -0.83
N VAL A 177 8.36 2.16 -0.13
CA VAL A 177 8.60 3.39 0.63
C VAL A 177 9.23 3.08 2.00
N ILE A 178 9.15 1.83 2.46
CA ILE A 178 9.65 1.40 3.77
C ILE A 178 11.20 1.45 3.77
N PRO A 179 11.85 2.26 4.64
CA PRO A 179 13.31 2.30 4.74
C PRO A 179 13.89 0.97 5.23
N GLU A 180 15.13 0.66 4.86
CA GLU A 180 15.80 -0.61 5.25
C GLU A 180 15.92 -0.77 6.78
N SER A 181 16.22 0.31 7.51
CA SER A 181 16.27 0.29 8.97
C SER A 181 14.92 -0.09 9.59
N VAL A 182 13.84 0.48 9.05
CA VAL A 182 12.46 0.22 9.46
C VAL A 182 12.04 -1.20 9.09
N ALA A 183 12.35 -1.65 7.88
CA ALA A 183 12.08 -3.00 7.42
C ALA A 183 12.75 -4.05 8.33
N ARG A 184 14.01 -3.82 8.71
CA ARG A 184 14.74 -4.68 9.65
C ARG A 184 14.07 -4.71 11.02
N GLN A 185 13.71 -3.55 11.56
CA GLN A 185 13.02 -3.47 12.84
C GLN A 185 11.66 -4.18 12.82
N ALA A 186 10.87 -3.97 11.76
CA ALA A 186 9.56 -4.62 11.59
C ALA A 186 9.68 -6.14 11.50
N MET A 187 10.76 -6.66 10.90
CA MET A 187 11.03 -8.11 10.80
C MET A 187 11.86 -8.65 11.96
N SER A 188 12.12 -7.86 13.01
CA SER A 188 12.98 -8.24 14.15
C SER A 188 14.40 -8.70 13.73
N MET A 189 14.92 -8.16 12.63
CA MET A 189 16.30 -8.37 12.19
C MET A 189 17.26 -7.44 12.94
N PRO A 190 18.53 -7.86 13.14
CA PRO A 190 19.52 -6.97 13.73
C PRO A 190 19.75 -5.72 12.86
N PRO A 191 20.00 -4.55 13.49
CA PRO A 191 20.30 -3.32 12.77
C PRO A 191 21.56 -3.52 11.93
N GLN A 192 21.56 -2.94 10.73
CA GLN A 192 22.72 -3.02 9.84
C GLN A 192 23.82 -2.09 10.36
N VAL A 193 24.94 -2.67 10.76
CA VAL A 193 26.15 -1.91 11.12
C VAL A 193 26.99 -1.77 9.86
N ILE A 194 26.99 -0.57 9.26
CA ILE A 194 27.87 -0.27 8.12
C ILE A 194 29.20 0.20 8.70
N GLN A 195 30.20 -0.68 8.68
CA GLN A 195 31.56 -0.32 9.05
C GLN A 195 32.21 0.46 7.89
N SER A 196 32.93 1.53 8.20
CA SER A 196 33.63 2.35 7.20
C SER A 196 34.82 1.64 6.55
N VAL A 197 35.36 0.62 7.23
CA VAL A 197 36.45 -0.24 6.75
C VAL A 197 36.11 -1.68 7.10
N THR A 198 36.04 -2.54 6.09
CA THR A 198 35.87 -4.00 6.23
C THR A 198 36.82 -4.72 5.30
N ARG A 199 37.26 -5.92 5.67
CA ARG A 199 37.91 -6.81 4.70
C ARG A 199 36.84 -7.43 3.83
N GLU A 200 37.12 -7.60 2.56
CA GLU A 200 36.17 -8.18 1.59
C GLU A 200 35.72 -9.59 2.01
N ALA A 201 36.59 -10.38 2.66
CA ALA A 201 36.27 -11.70 3.19
C ALA A 201 35.25 -11.70 4.36
N ASP A 202 35.07 -10.55 5.04
CA ASP A 202 34.11 -10.42 6.15
C ASP A 202 32.70 -10.04 5.64
N ILE A 203 32.56 -9.77 4.34
CA ILE A 203 31.26 -9.44 3.73
C ILE A 203 30.45 -10.74 3.61
N MET A 204 29.46 -10.88 4.48
CA MET A 204 28.46 -11.93 4.37
C MET A 204 27.30 -11.46 3.48
N PRO A 205 27.09 -12.07 2.30
CA PRO A 205 25.95 -11.73 1.44
C PRO A 205 24.64 -12.03 2.20
N SER A 206 23.78 -11.02 2.29
CA SER A 206 22.45 -11.16 2.87
C SER A 206 21.43 -10.45 2.01
N VAL A 207 20.21 -10.99 1.96
CA VAL A 207 19.09 -10.37 1.25
C VAL A 207 18.62 -9.14 2.05
N PRO A 208 18.45 -7.97 1.43
CA PRO A 208 17.88 -6.79 2.09
C PRO A 208 16.49 -7.05 2.68
N ALA A 209 16.22 -6.48 3.85
CA ALA A 209 14.92 -6.61 4.50
C ALA A 209 13.79 -6.06 3.64
N THR A 210 14.06 -4.95 2.97
CA THR A 210 13.16 -4.32 1.99
C THR A 210 12.77 -5.27 0.86
N SER A 211 13.70 -6.03 0.29
CA SER A 211 13.37 -7.01 -0.76
C SER A 211 12.50 -8.15 -0.24
N ILE A 212 12.73 -8.61 1.01
CA ILE A 212 11.91 -9.67 1.62
C ILE A 212 10.46 -9.18 1.80
N ILE A 213 10.27 -7.97 2.33
CA ILE A 213 8.94 -7.38 2.49
C ILE A 213 8.29 -7.18 1.12
N GLN A 214 9.00 -6.65 0.14
CA GLN A 214 8.48 -6.44 -1.22
C GLN A 214 8.10 -7.75 -1.91
N GLU A 215 8.91 -8.80 -1.77
CA GLU A 215 8.60 -10.12 -2.33
C GLU A 215 7.41 -10.77 -1.63
N SER A 216 7.32 -10.68 -0.30
CA SER A 216 6.16 -11.14 0.46
C SER A 216 4.89 -10.35 0.12
N ALA A 217 5.05 -9.07 -0.25
CA ALA A 217 3.97 -8.20 -0.70
C ALA A 217 3.57 -8.42 -2.16
N LYS A 218 4.42 -9.04 -2.99
CA LYS A 218 4.05 -9.42 -4.36
C LYS A 218 2.93 -10.45 -4.24
N GLN A 219 1.76 -10.12 -4.77
CA GLN A 219 0.65 -11.07 -4.84
C GLN A 219 1.15 -12.36 -5.50
N VAL A 220 0.93 -13.50 -4.83
CA VAL A 220 0.83 -14.81 -5.50
C VAL A 220 -0.13 -14.61 -6.67
N VAL A 221 0.28 -14.99 -7.88
CA VAL A 221 -0.51 -14.78 -9.11
C VAL A 221 -1.86 -15.47 -8.94
N LYS A 222 -2.87 -14.69 -8.54
CA LYS A 222 -4.23 -15.19 -8.45
C LYS A 222 -4.79 -15.18 -9.86
N LEU A 223 -4.98 -16.35 -10.44
CA LEU A 223 -5.81 -16.49 -11.64
C LEU A 223 -7.19 -15.90 -11.32
N ASN A 224 -7.43 -14.67 -11.75
CA ASN A 224 -8.69 -13.99 -11.49
C ASN A 224 -9.73 -14.48 -12.50
N VAL A 225 -10.52 -15.47 -12.10
CA VAL A 225 -11.67 -15.95 -12.87
C VAL A 225 -12.87 -15.11 -12.47
N ASP A 226 -13.21 -14.13 -13.29
CA ASP A 226 -14.43 -13.33 -13.15
C ASP A 226 -15.55 -13.98 -13.98
N PRO A 227 -16.57 -14.59 -13.36
CA PRO A 227 -17.67 -15.19 -14.09
C PRO A 227 -18.61 -14.15 -14.72
N ASP A 228 -18.55 -12.88 -14.30
CA ASP A 228 -19.55 -11.84 -14.62
C ASP A 228 -18.98 -10.72 -15.49
N THR A 229 -18.20 -11.06 -16.52
CA THR A 229 -17.63 -10.05 -17.42
C THR A 229 -18.69 -9.46 -18.37
N PRO A 230 -18.57 -8.18 -18.79
CA PRO A 230 -19.47 -7.60 -19.79
C PRO A 230 -19.57 -8.39 -21.11
N ASN A 231 -18.49 -9.10 -21.48
CA ASN A 231 -18.47 -9.95 -22.67
C ASN A 231 -19.29 -11.24 -22.50
N ALA A 232 -19.47 -11.73 -21.27
CA ALA A 232 -20.29 -12.92 -20.99
C ALA A 232 -21.79 -12.65 -21.22
N HIS A 233 -22.22 -11.39 -21.11
CA HIS A 233 -23.61 -10.96 -21.34
C HIS A 233 -23.93 -10.65 -22.81
N MET A 234 -22.95 -10.69 -23.70
CA MET A 234 -23.19 -10.42 -25.13
C MET A 234 -23.75 -11.67 -25.83
N LYS A 235 -24.77 -11.50 -26.69
CA LYS A 235 -25.32 -12.57 -27.53
C LYS A 235 -24.24 -13.31 -28.35
N ILE A 236 -23.20 -12.58 -28.78
CA ILE A 236 -21.98 -13.12 -29.38
C ILE A 236 -20.81 -12.50 -28.60
N PRO A 237 -20.15 -13.27 -27.71
CA PRO A 237 -19.03 -12.76 -26.92
C PRO A 237 -17.89 -12.26 -27.80
N LYS A 238 -17.41 -11.05 -27.53
CA LYS A 238 -16.18 -10.56 -28.17
C LYS A 238 -14.97 -11.22 -27.51
N HIS A 239 -14.24 -12.01 -28.29
CA HIS A 239 -12.98 -12.59 -27.84
C HIS A 239 -11.94 -11.49 -27.64
N LYS A 240 -11.37 -11.41 -26.42
CA LYS A 240 -10.23 -10.55 -26.12
C LYS A 240 -8.97 -11.41 -26.07
N ARG A 241 -7.97 -11.06 -26.88
CA ARG A 241 -6.68 -11.77 -26.89
C ARG A 241 -6.01 -11.69 -25.51
N LEU A 242 -5.54 -12.84 -25.04
CA LEU A 242 -4.72 -12.94 -23.83
C LEU A 242 -3.27 -12.62 -24.23
N ILE A 243 -2.71 -11.57 -23.61
CA ILE A 243 -1.35 -11.08 -23.91
C ILE A 243 -0.47 -11.41 -22.69
N LEU A 244 0.60 -12.17 -22.92
CA LEU A 244 1.52 -12.66 -21.90
C LEU A 244 2.97 -12.42 -22.34
N PRO A 245 3.50 -11.19 -22.28
CA PRO A 245 4.80 -10.85 -22.86
C PRO A 245 5.95 -11.68 -22.27
N LYS A 246 5.95 -11.88 -20.95
CA LYS A 246 6.95 -12.70 -20.25
C LYS A 246 6.89 -14.18 -20.64
N TYR A 247 5.69 -14.70 -20.92
CA TYR A 247 5.54 -16.07 -21.41
C TYR A 247 6.10 -16.20 -22.82
N ILE A 248 5.84 -15.22 -23.71
CA ILE A 248 6.42 -15.19 -25.06
C ILE A 248 7.95 -15.15 -25.00
N GLU A 249 8.53 -14.32 -24.12
CA GLU A 249 9.99 -14.27 -23.93
C GLU A 249 10.53 -15.61 -23.46
N TRP A 250 9.88 -16.26 -22.50
CA TRP A 250 10.28 -17.60 -22.05
C TRP A 250 10.14 -18.65 -23.17
N VAL A 251 9.10 -18.60 -24.00
CA VAL A 251 8.94 -19.53 -25.13
C VAL A 251 10.10 -19.37 -26.13
N LYS A 252 10.55 -18.14 -26.39
CA LYS A 252 11.68 -17.89 -27.31
C LYS A 252 13.01 -18.49 -26.84
N THR A 253 13.18 -18.72 -25.54
CA THR A 253 14.40 -19.36 -25.00
C THR A 253 14.39 -20.88 -25.10
N GLN A 254 13.26 -21.48 -25.52
CA GLN A 254 13.13 -22.92 -25.64
C GLN A 254 13.77 -23.43 -26.94
N PRO A 255 14.17 -24.72 -26.99
CA PRO A 255 14.55 -25.34 -28.24
C PRO A 255 13.35 -25.42 -29.19
N CYS A 256 13.61 -25.23 -30.48
CA CYS A 256 12.68 -25.41 -31.57
C CYS A 256 12.07 -26.81 -31.50
N MET A 257 10.74 -26.89 -31.45
CA MET A 257 10.06 -28.17 -31.38
C MET A 257 10.12 -29.00 -32.67
N ALA A 258 10.52 -28.38 -33.80
CA ALA A 258 10.71 -29.09 -35.07
C ALA A 258 12.10 -29.71 -35.22
N CYS A 259 13.16 -28.95 -34.87
CA CYS A 259 14.55 -29.34 -35.17
C CYS A 259 15.52 -29.30 -33.97
N GLY A 260 15.09 -28.84 -32.80
CA GLY A 260 15.89 -28.78 -31.57
C GLY A 260 16.87 -27.61 -31.46
N LYS A 261 17.09 -26.83 -32.52
CA LYS A 261 17.91 -25.60 -32.50
C LYS A 261 17.27 -24.51 -31.62
N PRO A 262 17.98 -23.45 -31.20
CA PRO A 262 17.35 -22.30 -30.55
C PRO A 262 16.16 -21.77 -31.35
N ALA A 263 15.04 -21.51 -30.67
CA ALA A 263 13.82 -21.04 -31.34
C ALA A 263 13.94 -19.58 -31.79
N ASP A 264 14.29 -18.65 -30.89
CA ASP A 264 14.32 -17.20 -31.14
C ASP A 264 12.93 -16.57 -31.46
N ASP A 265 11.99 -17.34 -32.03
CA ASP A 265 10.65 -16.93 -32.43
C ASP A 265 9.56 -17.78 -31.73
N ALA A 266 8.51 -17.11 -31.27
CA ALA A 266 7.29 -17.74 -30.74
C ALA A 266 6.21 -17.70 -31.82
N HIS A 267 5.93 -18.85 -32.42
CA HIS A 267 4.95 -18.99 -33.50
C HIS A 267 3.52 -19.10 -32.95
N HIS A 268 2.65 -18.13 -33.19
CA HIS A 268 1.23 -18.23 -32.83
C HIS A 268 0.51 -19.30 -33.66
N LEU A 269 -0.30 -20.13 -33.01
CA LEU A 269 -1.12 -21.17 -33.66
C LEU A 269 -1.97 -20.59 -34.81
N ILE A 270 -1.87 -21.17 -36.01
CA ILE A 270 -2.64 -20.76 -37.20
C ILE A 270 -3.52 -21.89 -37.73
N GLY A 271 -4.65 -21.56 -38.34
CA GLY A 271 -5.53 -22.55 -39.02
C GLY A 271 -6.51 -23.31 -38.12
N TYR A 272 -6.50 -23.09 -36.79
CA TYR A 272 -7.35 -23.80 -35.81
C TYR A 272 -8.45 -22.93 -35.18
N GLY A 273 -8.87 -21.83 -35.84
CA GLY A 273 -9.93 -20.95 -35.34
C GLY A 273 -9.58 -20.15 -34.08
N GLN A 274 -8.33 -20.22 -33.59
CA GLN A 274 -7.84 -19.47 -32.43
C GLN A 274 -7.42 -18.02 -32.78
N GLY A 275 -7.57 -17.62 -34.05
CA GLY A 275 -7.36 -16.28 -34.56
C GLY A 275 -8.14 -16.08 -35.87
N GLY A 276 -8.35 -14.82 -36.25
CA GLY A 276 -8.94 -14.40 -37.53
C GLY A 276 -7.95 -13.69 -38.44
N MET A 277 -8.42 -13.23 -39.61
CA MET A 277 -7.61 -12.51 -40.60
C MET A 277 -6.89 -11.30 -39.98
N GLY A 278 -5.56 -11.29 -40.05
CA GLY A 278 -4.72 -10.22 -39.51
C GLY A 278 -4.63 -10.17 -37.99
N THR A 279 -5.13 -11.18 -37.27
CA THR A 279 -5.07 -11.27 -35.81
C THR A 279 -4.23 -12.46 -35.35
N LYS A 280 -3.68 -12.36 -34.14
CA LYS A 280 -2.88 -13.42 -33.52
C LYS A 280 -3.72 -14.19 -32.51
N ALA A 281 -3.41 -15.48 -32.36
CA ALA A 281 -3.93 -16.27 -31.27
C ALA A 281 -3.52 -15.72 -29.89
N HIS A 282 -4.16 -16.22 -28.83
CA HIS A 282 -3.73 -15.98 -27.46
C HIS A 282 -2.24 -16.31 -27.29
N ASP A 283 -1.51 -15.55 -26.47
CA ASP A 283 -0.07 -15.78 -26.26
C ASP A 283 0.23 -17.12 -25.61
N ILE A 284 -0.75 -17.75 -24.96
CA ILE A 284 -0.63 -19.11 -24.44
C ILE A 284 -0.60 -20.17 -25.57
N HIS A 285 -1.09 -19.84 -26.77
CA HIS A 285 -1.14 -20.72 -27.96
C HIS A 285 0.01 -20.42 -28.92
N VAL A 286 1.24 -20.63 -28.47
CA VAL A 286 2.45 -20.45 -29.30
C VAL A 286 3.33 -21.69 -29.29
N ILE A 287 4.16 -21.84 -30.32
CA ILE A 287 5.15 -22.92 -30.48
C ILE A 287 6.54 -22.28 -30.57
N PRO A 288 7.54 -22.75 -29.81
CA PRO A 288 8.91 -22.32 -30.00
C PRO A 288 9.45 -22.91 -31.31
N LEU A 289 9.75 -22.06 -32.29
CA LEU A 289 10.27 -22.49 -33.59
C LEU A 289 11.46 -21.63 -33.99
N CYS A 290 12.49 -22.26 -34.57
CA CYS A 290 13.56 -21.53 -35.23
C CYS A 290 13.01 -20.76 -36.44
N ARG A 291 13.67 -19.67 -36.85
CA ARG A 291 13.22 -18.85 -37.99
C ARG A 291 12.99 -19.64 -39.28
N ALA A 292 13.80 -20.68 -39.53
CA ALA A 292 13.64 -21.53 -40.72
C ALA A 292 12.37 -22.38 -40.65
N ASP A 293 12.12 -23.06 -39.53
CA ASP A 293 10.92 -23.87 -39.33
C ASP A 293 9.66 -22.99 -39.21
N HIS A 294 9.78 -21.81 -38.61
CA HIS A 294 8.72 -20.81 -38.58
C HIS A 294 8.28 -20.42 -40.00
N ARG A 295 9.23 -20.12 -40.89
CA ARG A 295 8.92 -19.80 -42.30
C ARG A 295 8.36 -21.01 -43.04
N ALA A 296 8.89 -22.21 -42.80
CA ALA A 296 8.39 -23.43 -43.42
C ALA A 296 6.93 -23.71 -43.04
N LEU A 297 6.56 -23.48 -41.77
CA LEU A 297 5.19 -23.62 -41.31
C LEU A 297 4.26 -22.60 -41.98
N HIS A 298 4.66 -21.33 -42.10
CA HIS A 298 3.86 -20.34 -42.85
C HIS A 298 3.75 -20.64 -44.36
N ALA A 299 4.74 -21.34 -44.93
CA ALA A 299 4.75 -21.67 -46.36
C ALA A 299 3.79 -22.82 -46.70
N ASP A 300 3.81 -23.90 -45.92
CA ASP A 300 2.90 -25.03 -46.06
C ASP A 300 2.60 -25.66 -44.69
N PRO A 301 1.56 -25.18 -43.99
CA PRO A 301 1.22 -25.69 -42.66
C PRO A 301 0.92 -27.18 -42.66
N LYS A 302 0.29 -27.70 -43.72
CA LYS A 302 -0.15 -29.10 -43.77
C LYS A 302 1.04 -30.04 -43.93
N ALA A 303 1.92 -29.78 -44.90
CA ALA A 303 3.12 -30.57 -45.07
C ALA A 303 4.06 -30.48 -43.85
N TRP A 304 4.09 -29.31 -43.21
CA TRP A 304 4.87 -29.12 -41.98
C TRP A 304 4.34 -29.97 -40.82
N GLU A 305 3.02 -29.97 -40.59
CA GLU A 305 2.38 -30.77 -39.53
C GLU A 305 2.50 -32.28 -39.78
N GLU A 306 2.39 -32.73 -41.04
CA GLU A 306 2.62 -34.13 -41.41
C GLU A 306 4.03 -34.60 -41.06
N LYS A 307 5.02 -33.69 -41.09
CA LYS A 307 6.43 -34.00 -40.80
C LYS A 307 6.79 -33.86 -39.32
N HIS A 308 6.22 -32.88 -38.61
CA HIS A 308 6.67 -32.46 -37.28
C HIS A 308 5.64 -32.68 -36.16
N GLY A 309 4.45 -33.16 -36.51
CA GLY A 309 3.30 -33.28 -35.60
C GLY A 309 2.40 -32.05 -35.67
N SER A 310 1.16 -32.21 -35.19
CA SER A 310 0.16 -31.14 -35.26
C SER A 310 0.57 -29.92 -34.43
N GLN A 311 0.26 -28.71 -34.89
CA GLN A 311 0.54 -27.50 -34.12
C GLN A 311 -0.13 -27.54 -32.73
N VAL A 312 -1.35 -28.08 -32.63
CA VAL A 312 -2.11 -28.18 -31.37
C VAL A 312 -1.39 -29.06 -30.35
N GLU A 313 -0.83 -30.19 -30.80
CA GLU A 313 -0.06 -31.08 -29.92
C GLU A 313 1.22 -30.38 -29.42
N LEU A 314 1.94 -29.68 -30.29
CA LEU A 314 3.15 -28.93 -29.92
C LEU A 314 2.83 -27.79 -28.93
N VAL A 315 1.71 -27.08 -29.14
CA VAL A 315 1.20 -26.08 -28.18
C VAL A 315 0.92 -26.74 -26.82
N ASN A 316 0.22 -27.87 -26.79
CA ASN A 316 -0.08 -28.56 -25.54
C ASN A 316 1.19 -29.03 -24.81
N ARG A 317 2.21 -29.50 -25.55
CA ARG A 317 3.50 -29.89 -24.98
C ARG A 317 4.21 -28.73 -24.31
N ILE A 318 4.25 -27.54 -24.94
CA ILE A 318 4.92 -26.38 -24.34
C ILE A 318 4.14 -25.85 -23.13
N GLN A 319 2.80 -25.84 -23.19
CA GLN A 319 1.96 -25.46 -22.07
C GLN A 319 2.11 -26.39 -20.87
N THR A 320 2.11 -27.71 -21.12
CA THR A 320 2.33 -28.73 -20.10
C THR A 320 3.70 -28.56 -19.45
N LYS A 321 4.75 -28.33 -20.25
CA LYS A 321 6.09 -28.02 -19.74
C LYS A 321 6.07 -26.77 -18.86
N ALA A 322 5.45 -25.68 -19.33
CA ALA A 322 5.41 -24.42 -18.62
C ALA A 322 4.69 -24.55 -17.27
N ALA A 323 3.59 -25.28 -17.22
CA ALA A 323 2.88 -25.58 -15.98
C ALA A 323 3.72 -26.46 -15.04
N ALA A 324 4.31 -27.54 -15.55
CA ALA A 324 5.06 -28.51 -14.74
C ALA A 324 6.31 -27.91 -14.07
N ILE A 325 6.94 -26.91 -14.68
CA ILE A 325 8.15 -26.27 -14.14
C ILE A 325 7.88 -24.92 -13.46
N GLY A 326 6.61 -24.54 -13.27
CA GLY A 326 6.23 -23.31 -12.56
C GLY A 326 6.44 -22.01 -13.34
N VAL A 327 6.53 -22.05 -14.67
CA VAL A 327 6.52 -20.84 -15.51
C VAL A 327 5.14 -20.18 -15.52
N LEU A 328 4.10 -21.00 -15.43
CA LEU A 328 2.71 -20.57 -15.23
C LEU A 328 2.35 -20.82 -13.76
N ALA A 329 2.74 -19.90 -12.88
CA ALA A 329 2.52 -19.95 -11.44
C ALA A 329 2.00 -18.61 -10.90
#